data_AF-A0A918IMK3-F1
#
_entry.id   AF-A0A918IMK3-F1
#
_cell.length_a   1.000
_cell.length_b   1.000
_cell.length_c   1.000
_cell.angle_alpha   90.00
_cell.angle_beta   90.00
_cell.angle_gamma   90.00
#
_symmetry.space_group_name_H-M   'P 1'
#
loop_
_entity.id
_entity.type
_entity.pdbx_description
1 polymer ?
#
loop_
_entity_poly.entity_id
_entity_poly.type
_entity_poly.pdbx_seq_one_letter_code
_entity_poly.pdbx_strand_id
1 'polypeptide(L)'
;MRSILLLLALLLVNSQIAGQTKEFSKDYFLQKSKKQNTTGWILLGGGTAMVIGGITAFNSSWDSGSNSSADIGGVFVLVGILADGASIPYFISAANNKKTAMSITFDYKPIYLPGESLVATKPYSIVSLKIKLDR
;
A
#
# COMPACT_ATOMS: atom_id res chain seq x y z
N MET A 1 -3.49 8.79 -34.19
CA MET A 1 -3.45 7.31 -34.34
C MET A 1 -2.44 6.65 -33.40
N ARG A 2 -1.18 7.09 -33.33
CA ARG A 2 -0.15 6.51 -32.43
C ARG A 2 -0.52 6.56 -30.94
N SER A 3 -1.16 7.64 -30.48
CA SER A 3 -1.63 7.81 -29.11
C SER A 3 -2.79 6.87 -28.71
N ILE A 4 -3.62 6.46 -29.67
CA ILE A 4 -4.71 5.49 -29.43
C ILE A 4 -4.15 4.08 -29.26
N LEU A 5 -3.13 3.72 -30.04
CA LEU A 5 -2.42 2.44 -29.89
C LEU A 5 -1.70 2.34 -28.54
N LEU A 6 -1.14 3.44 -28.04
CA LEU A 6 -0.52 3.49 -26.71
C LEU A 6 -1.55 3.32 -25.58
N LEU A 7 -2.70 3.98 -25.67
CA LEU A 7 -3.80 3.82 -24.70
C LEU A 7 -4.34 2.38 -24.68
N LEU A 8 -4.49 1.76 -25.85
CA LEU A 8 -4.96 0.39 -25.99
C LEU A 8 -3.94 -0.62 -25.43
N ALA A 9 -2.64 -0.41 -25.69
CA ALA A 9 -1.57 -1.21 -25.11
C ALA A 9 -1.55 -1.10 -23.57
N LEU A 10 -1.76 0.10 -23.02
CA LEU A 10 -1.83 0.32 -21.59
C LEU A 10 -3.02 -0.41 -20.94
N LEU A 11 -4.17 -0.45 -21.61
CA LEU A 11 -5.37 -1.16 -21.15
C LEU A 11 -5.18 -2.68 -21.15
N LEU A 12 -4.49 -3.22 -22.17
CA LEU A 12 -4.20 -4.65 -22.30
C LEU A 12 -3.22 -5.16 -21.25
N VAL A 13 -2.27 -4.35 -20.80
CA VAL A 13 -1.35 -4.73 -19.71
C VAL A 13 -2.07 -4.82 -18.36
N ASN A 14 -3.09 -3.98 -18.13
CA ASN A 14 -3.87 -3.99 -16.89
C ASN A 14 -4.78 -5.23 -16.76
N SER A 15 -5.30 -5.76 -17.86
CA SER A 15 -6.21 -6.93 -17.82
C SER A 15 -5.50 -8.23 -17.44
N GLN A 16 -4.20 -8.36 -17.71
CA GLN A 16 -3.39 -9.53 -17.33
C GLN A 16 -3.11 -9.62 -15.82
N ILE A 17 -3.26 -8.50 -15.10
CA ILE A 17 -3.02 -8.44 -13.64
C ILE A 17 -4.27 -8.92 -12.87
N ALA A 18 -5.46 -8.83 -13.47
CA ALA A 18 -6.74 -9.17 -12.84
C ALA A 18 -7.12 -10.66 -12.90
N GLY A 19 -6.47 -11.45 -13.76
CA GLY A 19 -6.85 -12.86 -14.04
C GLY A 19 -6.16 -13.93 -13.19
N GLN A 20 -5.23 -13.58 -12.29
CA GLN A 20 -4.63 -14.57 -11.41
C GLN A 20 -5.52 -14.76 -10.17
N THR A 21 -6.29 -15.85 -10.15
CA THR A 21 -6.90 -16.42 -8.94
C THR A 21 -5.77 -16.84 -7.99
N LYS A 22 -5.19 -15.85 -7.31
CA LYS A 22 -4.22 -16.08 -6.25
C LYS A 22 -5.01 -16.62 -5.07
N GLU A 23 -4.70 -17.85 -4.69
CA GLU A 23 -5.10 -18.40 -3.40
C GLU A 23 -4.81 -17.33 -2.34
N PHE A 24 -5.86 -16.81 -1.70
CA PHE A 24 -5.78 -15.71 -0.76
C PHE A 24 -5.22 -16.20 0.58
N SER A 25 -3.96 -16.65 0.56
CA SER A 25 -3.22 -17.09 1.73
C SER A 25 -2.79 -15.88 2.57
N LYS A 26 -2.65 -16.08 3.88
CA LYS A 26 -2.09 -15.09 4.82
C LYS A 26 -0.83 -14.42 4.28
N ASP A 27 0.08 -15.22 3.72
CA ASP A 27 1.38 -14.75 3.22
C ASP A 27 1.22 -13.78 2.05
N TYR A 28 0.17 -13.96 1.24
CA TYR A 28 -0.16 -13.04 0.15
C TYR A 28 -0.53 -11.66 0.68
N PHE A 29 -1.43 -11.57 1.68
CA PHE A 29 -1.81 -10.29 2.27
C PHE A 29 -0.69 -9.63 3.08
N LEU A 30 0.14 -10.42 3.76
CA LEU A 30 1.33 -9.91 4.46
C LEU A 30 2.35 -9.34 3.47
N GLN A 31 2.65 -10.06 2.39
CA GLN A 31 3.59 -9.59 1.38
C GLN A 31 3.06 -8.35 0.66
N LYS A 32 1.75 -8.30 0.37
CA LYS A 32 1.09 -7.14 -0.22
C LYS A 32 1.16 -5.91 0.70
N SER A 33 0.86 -6.08 1.99
CA SER A 33 0.98 -5.03 3.00
C SER A 33 2.40 -4.48 3.09
N LYS A 34 3.42 -5.35 3.14
CA LYS A 34 4.83 -4.93 3.17
C LYS A 34 5.21 -4.12 1.94
N LYS A 35 4.87 -4.61 0.74
CA LYS A 35 5.17 -3.90 -0.51
C LYS A 35 4.53 -2.51 -0.54
N GLN A 36 3.24 -2.41 -0.21
CA GLN A 36 2.53 -1.12 -0.20
C GLN A 36 3.07 -0.15 0.85
N ASN A 37 3.49 -0.65 2.03
CA ASN A 37 4.11 0.19 3.04
C ASN A 37 5.45 0.73 2.56
N THR A 38 6.28 -0.11 1.93
CA THR A 38 7.55 0.33 1.32
C THR A 38 7.31 1.34 0.21
N THR A 39 6.34 1.11 -0.68
CA THR A 39 5.97 2.09 -1.72
C THR A 39 5.52 3.41 -1.11
N GLY A 40 4.71 3.39 -0.04
CA GLY A 40 4.30 4.60 0.68
C GLY A 40 5.51 5.37 1.23
N TRP A 41 6.45 4.68 1.89
CA TRP A 41 7.69 5.30 2.40
C TRP A 41 8.59 5.86 1.31
N ILE A 42 8.68 5.19 0.16
CA ILE A 42 9.43 5.70 -1.00
C ILE A 42 8.77 6.96 -1.56
N LEU A 43 7.44 6.96 -1.69
CA LEU A 43 6.70 8.08 -2.23
C LEU A 43 6.76 9.30 -1.29
N LEU A 44 6.65 9.08 0.01
CA LEU A 44 6.76 10.11 1.04
C LEU A 44 8.21 10.65 1.14
N GLY A 45 9.19 9.76 1.18
CA GLY A 45 10.60 10.17 1.22
C GLY A 45 11.04 10.90 -0.05
N GLY A 46 10.61 10.41 -1.21
CA GLY A 46 10.89 11.01 -2.51
C GLY A 46 10.16 12.35 -2.70
N GLY A 47 8.90 12.44 -2.29
CA GLY A 47 8.10 13.67 -2.34
C GLY A 47 8.68 14.75 -1.44
N THR A 48 9.00 14.42 -0.19
CA THR A 48 9.67 15.32 0.75
C THR A 48 11.02 15.80 0.21
N ALA A 49 11.83 14.92 -0.39
CA ALA A 49 13.10 15.31 -1.01
C ALA A 49 12.91 16.25 -2.21
N MET A 50 11.88 16.04 -3.03
CA MET A 50 11.52 16.97 -4.12
C MET A 50 11.07 18.33 -3.60
N VAL A 51 10.31 18.38 -2.50
CA VAL A 51 9.91 19.65 -1.87
C VAL A 51 11.12 20.43 -1.40
N ILE A 52 12.03 19.78 -0.66
CA ILE A 52 13.25 20.44 -0.17
C ILE A 52 14.12 20.90 -1.34
N GLY A 53 14.34 20.03 -2.33
CA GLY A 53 15.09 20.35 -3.54
C GLY A 53 14.48 21.53 -4.30
N GLY A 54 13.16 21.54 -4.47
CA GLY A 54 12.43 22.62 -5.13
C GLY A 54 12.52 23.96 -4.39
N ILE A 55 12.43 23.95 -3.05
CA ILE A 55 12.61 25.17 -2.22
C ILE A 55 14.04 25.71 -2.36
N THR A 56 15.05 24.85 -2.30
CA THR A 56 16.46 25.28 -2.47
C THR A 56 16.69 25.86 -3.86
N ALA A 57 16.21 25.20 -4.91
CA ALA A 57 16.31 25.69 -6.29
C ALA A 57 15.58 27.03 -6.47
N PHE A 58 14.40 27.19 -5.87
CA PHE A 58 13.65 28.45 -5.91
C PHE A 58 14.39 29.60 -5.23
N ASN A 59 14.98 29.35 -4.05
CA ASN A 59 15.74 30.35 -3.30
C ASN A 59 17.03 30.77 -4.04
N SER A 60 17.80 29.80 -4.55
CA SER A 60 19.00 30.07 -5.35
C SER A 60 18.69 30.85 -6.64
N SER A 61 17.53 30.59 -7.24
CA SER A 61 17.08 31.23 -8.46
C SER A 61 16.66 32.69 -8.27
N TRP A 62 16.11 33.01 -7.09
CA TRP A 62 15.75 34.37 -6.70
C TRP A 62 17.00 35.25 -6.55
N ASP A 63 18.07 34.70 -5.99
CA ASP A 63 19.36 35.38 -5.85
C ASP A 63 20.07 35.58 -7.19
N SER A 64 19.98 34.59 -8.09
CA SER A 64 20.64 34.62 -9.40
C SER A 64 19.82 35.29 -10.54
N GLY A 65 18.60 35.77 -10.27
CA GLY A 65 17.72 36.43 -11.26
C GLY A 65 17.24 35.53 -12.41
N SER A 66 17.34 34.21 -12.28
CA SER A 66 16.90 33.26 -13.30
C SER A 66 15.40 32.99 -13.13
N ASN A 67 14.54 33.37 -14.06
CA ASN A 67 13.11 33.00 -13.95
C ASN A 67 12.89 31.49 -14.20
N SER A 68 13.74 30.86 -15.02
CA SER A 68 13.55 29.46 -15.41
C SER A 68 13.77 28.47 -14.26
N SER A 69 14.68 28.77 -13.32
CA SER A 69 14.98 27.86 -12.21
C SER A 69 13.97 28.00 -11.07
N ALA A 70 13.33 29.17 -10.94
CA ALA A 70 12.22 29.42 -10.03
C ALA A 70 10.95 28.67 -10.46
N ASP A 71 10.60 28.71 -11.76
CA ASP A 71 9.46 27.95 -12.30
C ASP A 71 9.66 26.44 -12.11
N ILE A 72 10.86 25.93 -12.39
CA ILE A 72 11.21 24.53 -12.15
C ILE A 72 11.09 24.18 -10.65
N GLY A 73 11.65 25.01 -9.77
CA GLY A 73 11.56 24.81 -8.32
C GLY A 73 10.11 24.73 -7.83
N GLY A 74 9.24 25.61 -8.32
CA GLY A 74 7.81 25.60 -8.01
C GLY A 74 7.10 24.31 -8.45
N VAL A 75 7.40 23.81 -9.66
CA VAL A 75 6.87 22.53 -10.15
C VAL A 75 7.34 21.36 -9.28
N PHE A 76 8.61 21.33 -8.88
CA PHE A 76 9.14 20.27 -8.00
C PHE A 76 8.44 20.23 -6.63
N VAL A 77 8.16 21.40 -6.04
CA VAL A 77 7.40 21.48 -4.78
C VAL A 77 5.98 20.97 -4.94
N LEU A 78 5.26 21.39 -5.99
CA LEU A 78 3.90 20.93 -6.26
C LEU A 78 3.83 19.42 -6.47
N VAL A 79 4.74 18.87 -7.28
CA VAL A 79 4.82 17.42 -7.53
C VAL A 79 5.17 16.67 -6.25
N GLY A 80 6.08 17.21 -5.43
CA GLY A 80 6.43 16.63 -4.13
C GLY A 80 5.24 16.52 -3.18
N ILE A 81 4.45 17.60 -3.05
CA ILE A 81 3.23 17.60 -2.22
C ILE A 81 2.20 16.58 -2.74
N LEU A 82 2.02 16.50 -4.06
CA LEU A 82 1.12 15.52 -4.66
C LEU A 82 1.60 14.08 -4.44
N ALA A 83 2.91 13.83 -4.52
CA ALA A 83 3.50 12.53 -4.24
C ALA A 83 3.32 12.13 -2.76
N ASP A 84 3.52 13.07 -1.84
CA ASP A 84 3.28 12.86 -0.41
C ASP A 84 1.79 12.56 -0.14
N GLY A 85 0.87 13.31 -0.76
CA GLY A 85 -0.57 13.05 -0.67
C GLY A 85 -0.97 11.69 -1.25
N ALA A 86 -0.38 11.30 -2.38
CA ALA A 86 -0.59 10.01 -2.99
C ALA A 86 -0.06 8.84 -2.13
N SER A 87 0.86 9.08 -1.19
CA SER A 87 1.36 8.04 -0.28
C SER A 87 0.32 7.57 0.74
N ILE A 88 -0.63 8.44 1.11
CA ILE A 88 -1.67 8.18 2.12
C ILE A 88 -2.54 6.95 1.78
N PRO A 89 -3.16 6.83 0.58
CA PRO A 89 -3.93 5.64 0.23
C PRO A 89 -3.08 4.37 0.20
N TYR A 90 -1.78 4.45 -0.09
CA TYR A 90 -0.87 3.30 -0.01
C TYR A 90 -0.65 2.85 1.44
N PHE A 91 -0.45 3.77 2.38
CA PHE A 91 -0.34 3.45 3.80
C PHE A 91 -1.64 2.86 4.37
N ILE A 92 -2.80 3.42 4.00
CA ILE A 92 -4.10 2.91 4.42
C ILE A 92 -4.33 1.50 3.85
N SER A 93 -4.04 1.27 2.57
CA SER A 93 -4.15 -0.04 1.94
C SER A 93 -3.21 -1.06 2.61
N ALA A 94 -1.97 -0.65 2.92
CA ALA A 94 -1.01 -1.48 3.62
C ALA A 94 -1.52 -1.89 5.01
N ALA A 95 -2.09 -0.95 5.78
CA ALA A 95 -2.66 -1.21 7.09
C ALA A 95 -3.86 -2.17 7.02
N ASN A 96 -4.76 -1.96 6.06
CA ASN A 96 -5.91 -2.84 5.85
C ASN A 96 -5.49 -4.26 5.46
N ASN A 97 -4.54 -4.42 4.52
CA ASN A 97 -4.01 -5.72 4.16
C ASN A 97 -3.31 -6.42 5.33
N LYS A 98 -2.65 -5.67 6.23
CA LYS A 98 -2.08 -6.21 7.47
C LYS A 98 -3.17 -6.75 8.41
N LYS A 99 -4.28 -6.01 8.56
CA LYS A 99 -5.44 -6.45 9.36
C LYS A 99 -6.08 -7.72 8.78
N THR A 100 -6.26 -7.78 7.47
CA THR A 100 -6.79 -8.98 6.79
C THR A 100 -5.87 -10.20 6.97
N ALA A 101 -4.55 -10.02 6.89
CA ALA A 101 -3.62 -11.10 7.19
C ALA A 101 -3.71 -11.60 8.64
N MET A 102 -3.91 -10.68 9.59
CA MET A 102 -4.10 -11.04 11.00
C MET A 102 -5.43 -11.78 11.21
N SER A 103 -6.52 -11.35 10.58
CA SER A 103 -7.82 -12.04 10.68
C SER A 103 -7.81 -13.45 10.08
N ILE A 104 -7.00 -13.71 9.05
CA ILE A 104 -6.79 -15.07 8.51
C ILE A 104 -5.96 -15.94 9.46
N THR A 105 -5.10 -15.34 10.29
CA THR A 105 -4.28 -16.09 11.27
C THR A 105 -5.11 -16.55 12.47
N PHE A 106 -6.10 -15.76 12.87
CA PHE A 106 -7.10 -16.19 13.83
C PHE A 106 -8.11 -17.08 13.10
N ASP A 107 -7.80 -18.37 13.04
CA ASP A 107 -8.65 -19.42 12.47
C ASP A 107 -9.98 -19.42 13.26
N TYR A 108 -10.94 -18.63 12.77
CA TYR A 108 -12.27 -18.52 13.32
C TYR A 108 -13.04 -19.77 12.90
N LYS A 109 -12.66 -20.91 13.46
CA LYS A 109 -13.39 -22.17 13.33
C LYS A 109 -14.48 -22.17 14.39
N PRO A 110 -15.77 -22.10 14.01
CA PRO A 110 -16.83 -22.38 14.98
C PRO A 110 -16.62 -23.80 15.47
N ILE A 111 -16.16 -23.95 16.71
CA ILE A 111 -16.09 -25.26 17.35
C ILE A 111 -17.52 -25.68 17.65
N TYR A 112 -17.96 -26.78 17.05
CA TYR A 112 -19.19 -27.43 17.45
C TYR A 112 -18.97 -28.08 18.81
N LEU A 113 -19.39 -27.40 19.88
CA LEU A 113 -19.44 -28.00 21.21
C LEU A 113 -20.52 -29.09 21.18
N PRO A 114 -20.19 -30.36 21.52
CA PRO A 114 -21.18 -31.43 21.57
C PRO A 114 -22.16 -31.13 22.72
N GLY A 115 -23.35 -30.61 22.39
CA GLY A 115 -24.41 -30.38 23.36
C GLY A 115 -25.27 -29.13 23.17
N GLU A 116 -24.92 -28.19 22.28
CA GLU A 116 -25.70 -26.96 22.10
C GLU A 116 -26.48 -26.95 20.78
N SER A 117 -27.78 -26.63 20.89
CA SER A 117 -28.75 -26.56 19.80
C SER A 117 -28.25 -25.78 18.58
N LEU A 118 -28.48 -26.34 17.39
CA LEU A 118 -28.06 -25.87 16.07
C LEU A 118 -28.52 -24.43 15.69
N VAL A 119 -29.23 -23.74 16.57
CA VAL A 119 -29.91 -22.46 16.31
C VAL A 119 -29.09 -21.25 16.81
N ALA A 120 -28.10 -21.43 17.68
CA ALA A 120 -27.32 -20.33 18.24
C ALA A 120 -25.81 -20.53 18.05
N THR A 121 -25.33 -20.42 16.81
CA THR A 121 -23.89 -20.42 16.49
C THR A 121 -23.27 -19.11 17.00
N LYS A 122 -22.82 -19.09 18.25
CA LYS A 122 -22.10 -17.93 18.80
C LYS A 122 -20.62 -18.00 18.43
N PRO A 123 -20.03 -16.88 17.96
CA PRO A 123 -18.63 -16.91 17.61
C PRO A 123 -17.66 -16.76 18.78
N TYR A 124 -16.85 -17.80 19.04
CA TYR A 124 -15.80 -17.80 20.06
C TYR A 124 -14.40 -17.79 19.42
N SER A 125 -13.55 -16.85 19.84
CA SER A 125 -12.14 -16.82 19.47
C SER A 125 -11.33 -17.74 20.38
N ILE A 126 -10.45 -18.55 19.80
CA ILE A 126 -9.64 -19.52 20.54
C ILE A 126 -8.17 -19.28 20.22
N VAL A 127 -7.37 -19.09 21.27
CA VAL A 127 -5.92 -18.96 21.18
C VAL A 127 -5.31 -20.32 21.52
N SER A 128 -4.78 -21.04 20.53
CA SER A 128 -4.06 -22.29 20.77
C SER A 128 -2.56 -22.03 20.90
N LEU A 129 -1.95 -22.44 22.01
CA LEU A 129 -0.50 -22.37 22.23
C LEU A 129 0.09 -23.78 22.06
N LYS A 130 0.88 -24.01 21.00
CA LYS A 130 1.68 -25.23 20.88
C LYS A 130 3.00 -25.05 21.64
N ILE A 131 3.12 -25.70 22.79
CA ILE A 131 4.40 -25.82 23.50
C ILE A 131 5.06 -27.12 23.05
N LYS A 132 6.30 -27.01 22.55
CA LYS A 132 7.13 -28.17 22.25
C LYS A 132 7.96 -28.48 23.49
N LEU A 133 7.77 -29.66 24.09
CA LEU A 133 8.67 -30.15 25.14
C LEU A 133 9.82 -30.89 24.45
N ASP A 134 11.03 -30.32 24.52
CA ASP A 134 12.27 -31.08 24.35
C ASP A 134 12.57 -31.79 25.68
N ARG A 135 13.00 -33.04 25.59
CA ARG A 135 13.37 -33.90 26.73
C ARG A 135 14.82 -34.30 26.61
#